data_AF-A0A363U379-F1
#
_entry.id   AF-A0A363U379-F1
#
_cell.length_a   1.000
_cell.length_b   1.000
_cell.length_c   1.000
_cell.angle_alpha   90.00
_cell.angle_beta   90.00
_cell.angle_gamma   90.00
#
_symmetry.space_group_name_H-M   'P 1'
#
loop_
_entity.id
_entity.type
_entity.pdbx_description
1 polymer ?
#
loop_
_entity_poly.entity_id
_entity_poly.type
_entity_poly.pdbx_seq_one_letter_code
_entity_poly.pdbx_strand_id
1 'polypeptide(L)'
;MASPRWRPSPPSLAGSPSAGSPTGQNRSSGRSSSTGSSPRSSSSSRRGWCKHHLIMSTIKLRPARETESSQIRDLIHLTGINPMGLDWRRFVVAVDDRDQVLGIGQIKPHGTDILELASLAVYPQHRGKGVARAIIEHLLKDSPRPLYLMCESSLGKLYEKFGFRGIPYEEMPRYFQRISKLAGLATTLARREERLLVMKLQ
;
A
#
# COMPACT_ATOMS: atom_id res chain seq x y z
N MET A 1 28.79 6.73 -20.95
CA MET A 1 28.22 6.89 -19.59
C MET A 1 27.15 5.82 -19.41
N ALA A 2 27.39 4.83 -18.55
CA ALA A 2 26.47 3.72 -18.33
C ALA A 2 25.45 4.10 -17.24
N SER A 3 24.15 4.02 -17.54
CA SER A 3 23.07 4.26 -16.59
C SER A 3 23.12 3.26 -15.41
N PRO A 4 22.77 3.67 -14.18
CA PRO A 4 22.82 2.80 -13.02
C PRO A 4 21.75 1.71 -13.14
N ARG A 5 22.21 0.46 -13.28
CA ARG A 5 21.36 -0.73 -13.26
C ARG A 5 20.78 -0.87 -11.84
N TRP A 6 19.48 -0.66 -11.70
CA TRP A 6 18.76 -0.87 -10.44
C TRP A 6 19.01 -2.28 -9.92
N ARG A 7 19.58 -2.39 -8.69
CA ARG A 7 19.77 -3.64 -7.97
C ARG A 7 18.87 -3.63 -6.74
N PRO A 8 18.03 -4.66 -6.51
CA PRO A 8 17.32 -4.80 -5.24
C PRO A 8 18.33 -5.06 -4.11
N SER A 9 18.11 -4.44 -2.94
CA SER A 9 18.92 -4.63 -1.74
C SER A 9 18.83 -6.08 -1.23
N PRO A 10 19.93 -6.67 -0.72
CA PRO A 10 19.91 -8.01 -0.16
C PRO A 10 19.13 -8.05 1.18
N PRO A 11 18.52 -9.19 1.54
CA PRO A 11 17.76 -9.33 2.78
C PRO A 11 18.66 -9.28 4.01
N SER A 12 18.26 -8.49 5.01
CA SER A 12 18.85 -8.49 6.35
C SER A 12 18.50 -9.80 7.07
N LEU A 13 19.50 -10.57 7.46
CA LEU A 13 19.35 -11.78 8.28
C LEU A 13 18.76 -11.39 9.64
N ALA A 14 17.53 -11.81 9.90
CA ALA A 14 16.88 -11.67 11.21
C ALA A 14 17.47 -12.70 12.18
N GLY A 15 17.97 -12.21 13.32
CA GLY A 15 18.43 -13.03 14.44
C GLY A 15 17.27 -13.75 15.14
N SER A 16 17.53 -14.98 15.55
CA SER A 16 16.64 -15.86 16.31
C SER A 16 16.31 -15.31 17.71
N PRO A 17 15.11 -15.57 18.28
CA PRO A 17 14.81 -15.26 19.67
C PRO A 17 15.27 -16.40 20.60
N SER A 18 16.00 -16.05 21.67
CA SER A 18 16.32 -16.96 22.76
C SER A 18 15.22 -16.94 23.84
N ALA A 19 14.84 -18.13 24.28
CA ALA A 19 13.93 -18.39 25.39
C ALA A 19 14.50 -17.95 26.75
N GLY A 20 13.61 -17.59 27.67
CA GLY A 20 13.93 -17.38 29.09
C GLY A 20 12.69 -17.05 29.91
N SER A 21 12.10 -18.05 30.55
CA SER A 21 11.27 -17.87 31.77
C SER A 21 12.19 -17.88 32.99
N PRO A 22 11.79 -17.27 34.14
CA PRO A 22 11.18 -18.12 35.16
C PRO A 22 10.09 -17.47 36.02
N THR A 23 9.35 -18.38 36.65
CA THR A 23 8.40 -18.31 37.76
C THR A 23 8.78 -17.44 38.96
N GLY A 24 7.76 -16.87 39.62
CA GLY A 24 7.84 -16.37 41.01
C GLY A 24 6.48 -15.94 41.56
N GLN A 25 5.86 -16.78 42.40
CA GLN A 25 4.69 -16.49 43.22
C GLN A 25 5.08 -15.61 44.42
N ASN A 26 4.23 -14.70 44.90
CA ASN A 26 3.72 -14.76 46.28
C ASN A 26 2.52 -13.83 46.57
N ARG A 27 1.72 -14.29 47.54
CA ARG A 27 0.55 -13.70 48.22
C ARG A 27 0.97 -12.43 49.02
N SER A 28 0.14 -11.55 49.57
CA SER A 28 -1.10 -11.73 50.35
C SER A 28 -1.67 -10.36 50.78
N SER A 29 -3.00 -10.28 50.88
CA SER A 29 -3.85 -9.59 51.89
C SER A 29 -3.52 -8.20 52.45
N GLY A 30 -4.52 -7.31 52.39
CA GLY A 30 -4.65 -6.14 53.28
C GLY A 30 -6.04 -5.49 53.18
N ARG A 31 -6.95 -5.85 54.09
CA ARG A 31 -8.23 -5.17 54.37
C ARG A 31 -7.96 -3.83 55.08
N SER A 32 -8.74 -2.79 54.80
CA SER A 32 -9.55 -2.07 55.80
C SER A 32 -10.22 -0.82 55.20
N SER A 33 -11.22 -0.35 55.93
CA SER A 33 -12.41 0.40 55.55
C SER A 33 -12.49 1.75 56.27
N SER A 34 -13.03 2.78 55.61
CA SER A 34 -13.75 3.92 56.22
C SER A 34 -14.34 4.78 55.09
N THR A 35 -15.66 4.87 54.90
CA THR A 35 -16.63 5.81 55.50
C THR A 35 -16.18 7.28 55.50
N GLY A 36 -16.81 8.10 54.66
CA GLY A 36 -16.65 9.55 54.67
C GLY A 36 -17.59 10.22 53.65
N SER A 37 -18.57 10.94 54.17
CA SER A 37 -19.76 11.49 53.54
C SER A 37 -19.53 12.57 52.47
N SER A 38 -20.54 12.72 51.61
CA SER A 38 -20.71 13.84 50.66
C SER A 38 -20.70 15.22 51.32
N PRO A 39 -20.44 16.27 50.53
CA PRO A 39 -21.55 17.16 50.19
C PRO A 39 -21.61 17.56 48.71
N ARG A 40 -22.84 17.85 48.28
CA ARG A 40 -23.18 18.47 47.00
C ARG A 40 -22.60 19.88 46.91
N SER A 41 -22.02 20.22 45.77
CA SER A 41 -22.25 21.53 45.15
C SER A 41 -21.98 21.45 43.65
N SER A 42 -23.05 21.70 42.91
CA SER A 42 -23.12 22.08 41.50
C SER A 42 -22.02 23.05 41.09
N SER A 43 -21.22 22.67 40.10
CA SER A 43 -20.63 23.62 39.16
C SER A 43 -20.62 23.00 37.76
N SER A 44 -21.21 23.77 36.86
CA SER A 44 -21.38 23.54 35.43
C SER A 44 -20.02 23.43 34.73
N SER A 45 -19.45 22.23 34.72
CA SER A 45 -18.26 21.93 33.93
C SER A 45 -18.66 21.37 32.57
N ARG A 46 -18.61 22.28 31.59
CA ARG A 46 -18.35 22.07 30.15
C ARG A 46 -18.42 20.62 29.70
N ARG A 47 -19.49 20.31 28.95
CA ARG A 47 -19.64 19.16 28.06
C ARG A 47 -18.28 18.67 27.60
N GLY A 48 -17.84 17.56 28.21
CA GLY A 48 -16.65 16.86 27.78
C GLY A 48 -16.79 16.58 26.31
N TRP A 49 -15.87 17.12 25.51
CA TRP A 49 -15.58 16.54 24.22
C TRP A 49 -15.22 15.10 24.48
N CYS A 50 -16.18 14.20 24.24
CA CYS A 50 -15.94 12.79 24.08
C CYS A 50 -14.79 12.70 23.10
N LYS A 51 -13.61 12.40 23.63
CA LYS A 51 -12.42 12.10 22.86
C LYS A 51 -12.86 10.97 21.94
N HIS A 52 -13.13 11.31 20.68
CA HIS A 52 -13.05 10.37 19.58
C HIS A 52 -11.60 9.88 19.62
N HIS A 53 -11.33 8.90 20.47
CA HIS A 53 -10.22 8.00 20.34
C HIS A 53 -10.56 7.11 19.13
N LEU A 54 -10.69 7.75 17.96
CA LEU A 54 -10.44 7.09 16.71
C LEU A 54 -9.00 6.62 16.87
N ILE A 55 -8.83 5.33 17.10
CA ILE A 55 -7.56 4.67 16.87
C ILE A 55 -7.30 4.90 15.38
N MET A 56 -6.58 5.98 15.06
CA MET A 56 -6.05 6.18 13.73
C MET A 56 -5.01 5.08 13.57
N SER A 57 -5.40 3.97 12.91
CA SER A 57 -4.47 2.90 12.58
C SER A 57 -3.32 3.51 11.79
N THR A 58 -2.12 3.44 12.36
CA THR A 58 -0.95 4.02 11.69
C THR A 58 -0.58 3.13 10.52
N ILE A 59 -0.46 3.71 9.32
CA ILE A 59 -0.02 2.97 8.13
C ILE A 59 1.51 2.94 8.14
N LYS A 60 2.09 1.74 8.18
CA LYS A 60 3.53 1.50 8.03
C LYS A 60 3.79 0.86 6.67
N LEU A 61 4.89 1.24 6.02
CA LEU A 61 5.28 0.73 4.71
C LEU A 61 6.59 -0.03 4.84
N ARG A 62 6.66 -1.21 4.23
CA ARG A 62 7.85 -2.05 4.22
C ARG A 62 7.90 -2.94 2.97
N PRO A 63 9.07 -3.49 2.62
CA PRO A 63 9.15 -4.57 1.66
C PRO A 63 8.26 -5.75 2.06
N ALA A 64 7.70 -6.42 1.05
CA ALA A 64 6.97 -7.68 1.25
C ALA A 64 7.91 -8.79 1.73
N ARG A 65 7.34 -9.75 2.46
CA ARG A 65 7.98 -10.98 2.92
C ARG A 65 7.59 -12.14 2.01
N GLU A 66 8.41 -13.19 2.00
CA GLU A 66 8.11 -14.40 1.22
C GLU A 66 6.78 -15.06 1.64
N THR A 67 6.49 -15.06 2.95
CA THR A 67 5.23 -15.58 3.51
C THR A 67 3.99 -14.83 3.03
N GLU A 68 4.14 -13.63 2.47
CA GLU A 68 3.05 -12.79 1.95
C GLU A 68 2.82 -13.02 0.45
N SER A 69 3.61 -13.90 -0.21
CA SER A 69 3.51 -14.13 -1.65
C SER A 69 2.14 -14.64 -2.09
N SER A 70 1.50 -15.52 -1.32
CA SER A 70 0.13 -15.99 -1.59
C SER A 70 -0.88 -14.86 -1.42
N GLN A 71 -0.80 -14.14 -0.30
CA GLN A 71 -1.67 -13.01 0.00
C GLN A 71 -1.60 -11.90 -1.08
N ILE A 72 -0.41 -11.63 -1.61
CA ILE A 72 -0.20 -10.71 -2.73
C ILE A 72 -0.94 -11.21 -3.97
N ARG A 73 -0.78 -12.49 -4.34
CA ARG A 73 -1.47 -13.08 -5.51
C ARG A 73 -2.99 -13.01 -5.34
N ASP A 74 -3.49 -13.34 -4.16
CA ASP A 74 -4.92 -13.33 -3.87
C ASP A 74 -5.52 -11.92 -4.00
N LEU A 75 -4.81 -10.91 -3.49
CA LEU A 75 -5.24 -9.52 -3.62
C LEU A 75 -5.18 -9.00 -5.08
N ILE A 76 -4.19 -9.43 -5.85
CA ILE A 76 -4.09 -9.13 -7.29
C ILE A 76 -5.25 -9.76 -8.06
N HIS A 77 -5.57 -11.02 -7.78
CA HIS A 77 -6.73 -11.70 -8.37
C HIS A 77 -8.05 -11.02 -7.98
N LEU A 78 -8.21 -10.66 -6.70
CA LEU A 78 -9.41 -9.97 -6.20
C LEU A 78 -9.66 -8.63 -6.91
N THR A 79 -8.60 -7.96 -7.34
CA THR A 79 -8.67 -6.65 -8.01
C THR A 79 -8.71 -6.73 -9.53
N GLY A 80 -8.68 -7.94 -10.12
CA GLY A 80 -8.70 -8.13 -11.57
C GLY A 80 -7.43 -7.63 -12.28
N ILE A 81 -6.34 -7.40 -11.54
CA ILE A 81 -5.07 -6.97 -12.10
C ILE A 81 -4.38 -8.18 -12.75
N ASN A 82 -3.75 -7.96 -13.91
CA ASN A 82 -3.01 -9.01 -14.62
C ASN A 82 -1.99 -9.72 -13.70
N PRO A 83 -2.12 -11.04 -13.46
CA PRO A 83 -1.28 -11.77 -12.51
C PRO A 83 0.10 -12.17 -13.07
N MET A 84 0.46 -11.76 -14.28
CA MET A 84 1.74 -12.16 -14.88
C MET A 84 2.95 -11.43 -14.28
N GLY A 85 3.99 -12.19 -13.94
CA GLY A 85 5.29 -11.66 -13.51
C GLY A 85 5.31 -11.13 -12.07
N LEU A 86 4.55 -11.76 -11.18
CA LEU A 86 4.54 -11.45 -9.75
C LEU A 86 5.80 -12.02 -9.07
N ASP A 87 6.67 -11.13 -8.62
CA ASP A 87 7.84 -11.44 -7.79
C ASP A 87 7.69 -10.64 -6.50
N TRP A 88 7.41 -11.33 -5.39
CA TRP A 88 7.09 -10.70 -4.10
C TRP A 88 8.19 -9.71 -3.67
N ARG A 89 9.44 -9.94 -4.08
CA ARG A 89 10.60 -9.08 -3.74
C ARG A 89 10.48 -7.64 -4.25
N ARG A 90 9.59 -7.39 -5.21
CA ARG A 90 9.35 -6.07 -5.80
C ARG A 90 8.22 -5.30 -5.13
N PHE A 91 7.46 -5.98 -4.27
CA PHE A 91 6.30 -5.41 -3.63
C PHE A 91 6.69 -4.66 -2.35
N VAL A 92 6.05 -3.52 -2.18
CA VAL A 92 5.88 -2.84 -0.90
C VAL A 92 4.50 -3.18 -0.39
N VAL A 93 4.39 -3.47 0.91
CA VAL A 93 3.13 -3.68 1.60
C VAL A 93 2.88 -2.52 2.57
N ALA A 94 1.64 -2.07 2.61
CA ALA A 94 1.13 -1.21 3.67
C ALA A 94 0.52 -2.09 4.76
N VAL A 95 0.92 -1.89 6.01
CA VAL A 95 0.43 -2.64 7.16
C VAL A 95 -0.08 -1.72 8.26
N ASP A 96 -0.98 -2.23 9.11
CA ASP A 96 -1.39 -1.55 10.33
C ASP A 96 -0.43 -1.83 11.51
N ASP A 97 -0.82 -1.37 12.71
CA ASP A 97 -0.07 -1.58 13.94
C ASP A 97 0.00 -3.04 14.40
N ARG A 98 -0.81 -3.93 13.81
CA ARG A 98 -0.82 -5.38 14.06
C ARG A 98 -0.10 -6.17 12.95
N ASP A 99 0.59 -5.47 12.05
CA ASP A 99 1.26 -6.04 10.87
C ASP A 99 0.29 -6.71 9.87
N GLN A 100 -0.99 -6.33 9.90
CA GLN A 100 -1.98 -6.79 8.92
C GLN A 100 -1.80 -6.03 7.61
N VAL A 101 -1.66 -6.75 6.49
CA VAL A 101 -1.59 -6.15 5.15
C VAL A 101 -2.91 -5.46 4.79
N LEU A 102 -2.82 -4.16 4.49
CA LEU A 102 -3.90 -3.29 4.07
C LEU A 102 -3.96 -3.11 2.55
N GLY A 103 -2.78 -3.14 1.92
CA GLY A 103 -2.61 -2.96 0.48
C GLY A 103 -1.18 -3.18 0.04
N ILE A 104 -0.99 -3.24 -1.27
CA ILE A 104 0.26 -3.61 -1.93
C ILE A 104 0.49 -2.71 -3.15
N GLY A 105 1.75 -2.58 -3.56
CA GLY A 105 2.14 -1.98 -4.84
C GLY A 105 3.58 -2.32 -5.18
N GLN A 106 3.97 -2.19 -6.45
CA GLN A 106 5.34 -2.46 -6.88
C GLN A 106 5.81 -1.49 -7.96
N ILE A 107 7.14 -1.43 -8.14
CA ILE A 107 7.76 -0.95 -9.36
C ILE A 107 8.18 -2.16 -10.19
N LYS A 108 7.57 -2.32 -11.37
CA LYS A 108 7.81 -3.43 -12.27
C LYS A 108 8.70 -2.98 -13.44
N PRO A 109 9.89 -3.59 -13.61
CA PRO A 109 10.69 -3.36 -14.81
C PRO A 109 10.12 -4.12 -16.01
N HIS A 110 10.11 -3.47 -17.17
CA HIS A 110 9.79 -4.08 -18.47
C HIS A 110 10.97 -3.90 -19.42
N GLY A 111 11.67 -5.01 -19.71
CA GLY A 111 12.91 -4.93 -20.48
C GLY A 111 13.99 -4.14 -19.74
N THR A 112 14.78 -3.35 -20.48
CA THR A 112 15.94 -2.62 -19.94
C THR A 112 15.62 -1.23 -19.41
N ASP A 113 14.64 -0.54 -19.99
CA ASP A 113 14.53 0.92 -19.86
C ASP A 113 13.15 1.41 -19.39
N ILE A 114 12.21 0.50 -19.13
CA ILE A 114 10.86 0.86 -18.69
C ILE A 114 10.67 0.42 -17.25
N LEU A 115 10.32 1.38 -16.39
CA LEU A 115 9.83 1.13 -15.05
C LEU A 115 8.35 1.51 -14.98
N GLU A 116 7.55 0.66 -14.37
CA GLU A 116 6.11 0.86 -14.22
C GLU A 116 5.70 0.83 -12.75
N LEU A 117 4.95 1.83 -12.28
CA LEU A 117 4.15 1.70 -11.07
C LEU A 117 2.97 0.76 -11.37
N ALA A 118 3.04 -0.44 -10.84
CA ALA A 118 2.13 -1.52 -11.20
C ALA A 118 1.56 -2.23 -9.96
N SER A 119 0.51 -3.02 -10.19
CA SER A 119 -0.08 -3.93 -9.19
C SER A 119 -0.44 -3.24 -7.86
N LEU A 120 -0.91 -2.00 -7.95
CA LEU A 120 -1.40 -1.24 -6.80
C LEU A 120 -2.81 -1.71 -6.43
N ALA A 121 -2.95 -2.29 -5.25
CA ALA A 121 -4.22 -2.82 -4.76
C ALA A 121 -4.39 -2.56 -3.27
N VAL A 122 -5.61 -2.21 -2.86
CA VAL A 122 -5.99 -2.03 -1.45
C VAL A 122 -7.21 -2.88 -1.19
N TYR A 123 -7.17 -3.65 -0.10
CA TYR A 123 -8.31 -4.44 0.35
C TYR A 123 -9.57 -3.55 0.50
N PRO A 124 -10.76 -3.99 0.05
CA PRO A 124 -11.96 -3.17 0.02
C PRO A 124 -12.27 -2.46 1.35
N GLN A 125 -12.14 -3.15 2.47
CA GLN A 125 -12.39 -2.62 3.82
C GLN A 125 -11.38 -1.57 4.30
N HIS A 126 -10.28 -1.37 3.57
CA HIS A 126 -9.24 -0.37 3.87
C HIS A 126 -9.17 0.77 2.83
N ARG A 127 -10.09 0.81 1.86
CA ARG A 127 -10.19 1.91 0.88
C ARG A 127 -10.68 3.20 1.56
N GLY A 128 -10.40 4.35 0.93
CA GLY A 128 -10.77 5.67 1.47
C GLY A 128 -9.95 6.14 2.68
N LYS A 129 -8.99 5.33 3.15
CA LYS A 129 -8.16 5.61 4.34
C LYS A 129 -6.74 6.11 4.02
N GLY A 130 -6.47 6.47 2.76
CA GLY A 130 -5.14 6.95 2.33
C GLY A 130 -4.08 5.87 2.08
N VAL A 131 -4.41 4.57 2.19
CA VAL A 131 -3.46 3.46 1.99
C VAL A 131 -2.77 3.50 0.62
N ALA A 132 -3.53 3.65 -0.47
CA ALA A 132 -2.98 3.73 -1.81
C ALA A 132 -2.05 4.94 -1.98
N ARG A 133 -2.43 6.10 -1.40
CA ARG A 133 -1.60 7.31 -1.43
C ARG A 133 -0.24 7.06 -0.76
N ALA A 134 -0.25 6.47 0.43
CA ALA A 134 0.97 6.17 1.17
C ALA A 134 1.90 5.23 0.37
N ILE A 135 1.34 4.18 -0.25
CA ILE A 135 2.10 3.26 -1.12
C ILE A 135 2.69 4.00 -2.32
N ILE A 136 1.90 4.81 -3.03
CA ILE A 136 2.37 5.57 -4.20
C ILE A 136 3.51 6.50 -3.78
N GLU A 137 3.32 7.34 -2.76
CA GLU A 137 4.35 8.30 -2.30
C GLU A 137 5.66 7.61 -1.95
N HIS A 138 5.59 6.47 -1.25
CA HIS A 138 6.77 5.69 -0.90
C HIS A 138 7.47 5.11 -2.12
N LEU A 139 6.74 4.50 -3.06
CA LEU A 139 7.34 3.95 -4.28
C LEU A 139 7.93 5.05 -5.16
N LEU A 140 7.29 6.22 -5.23
CA LEU A 140 7.76 7.33 -6.07
C LEU A 140 9.03 8.00 -5.54
N LYS A 141 9.27 7.97 -4.22
CA LYS A 141 10.35 8.72 -3.56
C LYS A 141 11.73 8.40 -4.12
N ASP A 142 12.03 7.11 -4.29
CA ASP A 142 13.37 6.64 -4.66
C ASP A 142 13.39 5.95 -6.05
N SER A 143 12.30 6.06 -6.80
CA SER A 143 12.19 5.46 -8.14
C SER A 143 12.87 6.32 -9.20
N PRO A 144 13.67 5.71 -10.11
CA PRO A 144 14.20 6.40 -11.27
C PRO A 144 13.09 6.95 -12.16
N ARG A 145 13.41 8.01 -12.88
CA ARG A 145 12.57 8.57 -13.93
C ARG A 145 13.14 8.27 -15.32
N PRO A 146 12.30 8.14 -16.35
CA PRO A 146 10.84 8.24 -16.31
C PRO A 146 10.18 7.00 -15.69
N LEU A 147 9.05 7.21 -15.01
CA LEU A 147 8.20 6.14 -14.49
C LEU A 147 6.86 6.16 -15.22
N TYR A 148 6.40 4.99 -15.64
CA TYR A 148 5.14 4.83 -16.34
C TYR A 148 4.09 4.22 -15.42
N LEU A 149 2.82 4.37 -15.78
CA LEU A 149 1.75 3.54 -15.21
C LEU A 149 0.71 3.27 -16.29
N MET A 150 0.11 2.11 -16.21
CA MET A 150 -1.08 1.75 -16.96
C MET A 150 -2.26 1.71 -16.00
N CYS A 151 -3.31 2.47 -16.30
CA CYS A 151 -4.51 2.48 -15.49
C CYS A 151 -5.77 2.59 -16.35
N GLU A 152 -6.91 2.41 -15.70
CA GLU A 152 -8.18 2.80 -16.24
C GLU A 152 -8.26 4.32 -16.42
N SER A 153 -8.90 4.80 -17.48
CA SER A 153 -9.03 6.25 -17.72
C SER A 153 -9.72 7.02 -16.59
N SER A 154 -10.65 6.40 -15.88
CA SER A 154 -11.34 7.01 -14.74
C SER A 154 -10.38 7.33 -13.57
N LEU A 155 -9.30 6.55 -13.43
CA LEU A 155 -8.28 6.73 -12.41
C LEU A 155 -7.21 7.77 -12.81
N GLY A 156 -7.20 8.27 -14.04
CA GLY A 156 -6.18 9.23 -14.50
C GLY A 156 -6.05 10.46 -13.59
N LYS A 157 -7.18 11.06 -13.21
CA LYS A 157 -7.23 12.22 -12.29
C LYS A 157 -6.68 11.94 -10.89
N LEU A 158 -6.66 10.69 -10.45
CA LEU A 158 -6.02 10.30 -9.19
C LEU A 158 -4.50 10.45 -9.35
N TYR A 159 -3.94 9.90 -10.42
CA TYR A 159 -2.50 9.83 -10.64
C TYR A 159 -1.89 11.18 -11.04
N GLU A 160 -2.68 12.08 -11.64
CA GLU A 160 -2.28 13.48 -11.88
C GLU A 160 -1.85 14.19 -10.59
N LYS A 161 -2.48 13.86 -9.44
CA LYS A 161 -2.11 14.43 -8.12
C LYS A 161 -0.71 14.05 -7.67
N PHE A 162 -0.12 13.01 -8.27
CA PHE A 162 1.25 12.55 -8.02
C PHE A 162 2.21 12.98 -9.14
N GLY A 163 1.78 13.86 -10.04
CA GLY A 163 2.59 14.41 -11.14
C GLY A 163 2.62 13.58 -12.41
N PHE A 164 1.89 12.45 -12.47
CA PHE A 164 1.75 11.70 -13.71
C PHE A 164 0.94 12.51 -14.74
N ARG A 165 1.31 12.40 -16.00
CA ARG A 165 0.56 12.97 -17.13
C ARG A 165 0.22 11.88 -18.12
N GLY A 166 -1.03 11.83 -18.58
CA GLY A 166 -1.42 10.96 -19.69
C GLY A 166 -0.59 11.27 -20.93
N ILE A 167 -0.10 10.24 -21.62
CA ILE A 167 0.67 10.39 -22.85
C ILE A 167 -0.10 9.82 -24.04
N PRO A 168 -0.02 10.46 -25.22
CA PRO A 168 -0.64 9.94 -26.44
C PRO A 168 0.08 8.68 -26.93
N TYR A 169 -0.57 7.91 -27.80
CA TYR A 169 -0.09 6.61 -28.28
C TYR A 169 1.33 6.68 -28.90
N GLU A 170 1.62 7.78 -29.59
CA GLU A 170 2.86 8.04 -30.31
C GLU A 170 4.05 8.23 -29.36
N GLU A 171 3.80 8.73 -28.14
CA GLU A 171 4.81 8.94 -27.09
C GLU A 171 4.99 7.71 -26.19
N MET A 172 4.09 6.73 -26.25
CA MET A 172 4.19 5.51 -25.46
C MET A 172 5.41 4.69 -25.88
N PRO A 173 6.19 4.13 -24.93
CA PRO A 173 7.16 3.10 -25.25
C PRO A 173 6.53 1.91 -26.01
N ARG A 174 7.32 1.24 -26.86
CA ARG A 174 6.84 0.13 -27.71
C ARG A 174 6.12 -0.98 -26.94
N TYR A 175 6.51 -1.23 -25.70
CA TYR A 175 5.83 -2.17 -24.80
C TYR A 175 4.36 -1.78 -24.60
N PHE A 176 4.10 -0.55 -24.18
CA PHE A 176 2.76 -0.03 -23.96
C PHE A 176 1.96 0.09 -25.26
N GLN A 177 2.60 0.49 -26.37
CA GLN A 177 1.95 0.52 -27.69
C GLN A 177 1.37 -0.84 -28.12
N ARG A 178 2.07 -1.95 -27.80
CA ARG A 178 1.60 -3.31 -28.09
C ARG A 178 0.41 -3.68 -27.21
N ILE A 179 0.48 -3.38 -25.91
CA ILE A 179 -0.60 -3.67 -24.97
C ILE A 179 -1.85 -2.86 -25.32
N SER A 180 -1.73 -1.56 -25.58
CA SER A 180 -2.86 -0.71 -25.96
C SER A 180 -3.54 -1.19 -27.24
N LYS A 181 -2.79 -1.70 -28.22
CA LYS A 181 -3.35 -2.33 -29.43
C LYS A 181 -4.15 -3.60 -29.11
N LEU A 182 -3.60 -4.49 -28.29
CA LEU A 182 -4.26 -5.73 -27.88
C LEU A 182 -5.53 -5.45 -27.07
N ALA A 183 -5.48 -4.48 -26.14
CA ALA A 183 -6.63 -4.04 -25.38
C ALA A 183 -7.71 -3.41 -26.27
N GLY A 184 -7.32 -2.55 -27.22
CA GLY A 184 -8.23 -1.94 -28.19
C GLY A 184 -9.01 -2.98 -29.02
N LEU A 185 -8.33 -4.04 -29.47
CA LEU A 185 -8.96 -5.15 -30.19
C LEU A 185 -10.00 -5.88 -29.31
N ALA A 186 -9.71 -6.10 -28.03
CA ALA A 186 -10.64 -6.73 -27.09
C ALA A 186 -11.84 -5.84 -26.73
N THR A 187 -11.63 -4.53 -26.53
CA THR A 187 -12.71 -3.56 -26.23
C THR A 187 -13.65 -3.30 -27.41
N THR A 188 -13.28 -3.69 -28.63
CA THR A 188 -14.22 -3.64 -29.77
C THR A 188 -15.35 -4.67 -29.61
N LEU A 189 -15.15 -5.72 -28.79
CA LEU A 189 -16.16 -6.74 -28.45
C LEU A 189 -16.87 -6.50 -27.11
N ALA A 190 -16.32 -5.70 -26.19
CA ALA A 190 -16.83 -5.49 -24.84
C ALA A 190 -17.11 -3.99 -24.55
N ARG A 191 -18.32 -3.69 -24.06
CA ARG A 191 -18.89 -2.36 -23.81
C ARG A 191 -17.93 -1.26 -23.30
N ARG A 192 -17.52 -0.40 -24.23
CA ARG A 192 -17.33 1.07 -24.25
C ARG A 192 -16.84 1.98 -23.08
N GLU A 193 -16.69 1.63 -21.81
CA GLU A 193 -16.47 2.70 -20.78
C GLU A 193 -15.10 2.83 -20.10
N GLU A 194 -14.22 1.85 -20.20
CA GLU A 194 -12.94 1.92 -19.47
C GLU A 194 -11.75 1.83 -20.43
N ARG A 195 -11.37 2.97 -21.02
CA ARG A 195 -10.21 3.01 -21.92
C ARG A 195 -8.92 2.88 -21.11
N LEU A 196 -8.02 2.03 -21.59
CA LEU A 196 -6.66 1.93 -21.07
C LEU A 196 -5.95 3.28 -21.26
N LEU A 197 -5.48 3.87 -20.16
CA LEU A 197 -4.68 5.07 -20.14
C LEU A 197 -3.25 4.71 -19.74
N VAL A 198 -2.27 5.25 -20.48
CA VAL A 198 -0.85 5.18 -20.09
C VAL A 198 -0.44 6.57 -19.67
N MET A 199 0.18 6.68 -18.50
CA MET A 199 0.68 7.93 -17.97
C MET A 199 2.18 7.84 -17.70
N LYS A 200 2.82 9.00 -17.71
CA LYS A 200 4.26 9.16 -17.51
C LYS A 200 4.52 10.19 -16.41
N LEU A 201 5.45 9.87 -15.53
CA LEU A 201 6.07 10.78 -14.56
C LEU A 201 7.53 10.97 -14.95
N GLN A 202 7.92 12.23 -15.10
CA GLN A 202 9.26 12.66 -15.50
C GLN A 202 10.18 12.86 -14.30
#